data_AF-A0A6B2UDC7-F1
#
_entry.id   AF-A0A6B2UDC7-F1
#
_cell.length_a   1.000
_cell.length_b   1.000
_cell.length_c   1.000
_cell.angle_alpha   90.00
_cell.angle_beta   90.00
_cell.angle_gamma   90.00
#
_symmetry.space_group_name_H-M   'P 1'
#
loop_
_entity.id
_entity.type
_entity.pdbx_description
1 polymer ?
#
loop_
_entity_poly.entity_id
_entity_poly.type
_entity_poly.pdbx_seq_one_letter_code
_entity_poly.pdbx_strand_id
1 'polypeptide(L)'
;GKGPADLGDKARLGPGTWRDRLRPGTTRYYALPLDWGRRAFVDVELGSAVASGSGRKTVASALRAALDSPVRAEVVSDGAFYAGAPSSAHLDAGAPVAFANRYAGGGLRALRFPGTYVVRVSLSPELADAYGDEPLGVVLRVAVRDEGRAGQGVTYPGDPGIFQAEGDRAASGPQGERRAAAPGGEGMRWLAVGSFAAGLALVGWLGAWRLRGRRGA
;
A
#
# COMPACT_ATOMS: atom_id res chain seq x y z
N GLY A 1 29.80 -1.09 -5.51
CA GLY A 1 28.37 -1.16 -5.12
C GLY A 1 28.25 -0.82 -3.65
N LYS A 2 27.22 -0.06 -3.26
CA LYS A 2 26.95 0.24 -1.85
C LYS A 2 26.52 -1.06 -1.16
N GLY A 3 27.08 -1.36 0.01
CA GLY A 3 26.72 -2.55 0.79
C GLY A 3 25.24 -2.55 1.20
N PRO A 4 24.71 -3.71 1.61
CA PRO A 4 23.30 -3.82 1.99
C PRO A 4 22.96 -2.96 3.21
N ALA A 5 21.80 -2.29 3.17
CA ALA A 5 21.25 -1.52 4.28
C ALA A 5 20.24 -2.35 5.09
N ASP A 6 20.16 -2.11 6.41
CA ASP A 6 19.18 -2.74 7.29
C ASP A 6 17.85 -1.95 7.28
N LEU A 7 16.72 -2.65 7.27
CA LEU A 7 15.38 -2.04 7.21
C LEU A 7 14.82 -1.84 8.62
N GLY A 8 14.84 -0.59 9.12
CA GLY A 8 14.15 -0.20 10.36
C GLY A 8 12.64 -0.01 10.21
N ASP A 9 11.97 0.51 11.25
CA ASP A 9 10.48 0.63 11.37
C ASP A 9 9.77 1.42 10.25
N LYS A 10 10.51 2.18 9.41
CA LYS A 10 9.98 2.85 8.22
C LYS A 10 10.69 2.34 6.97
N ALA A 11 10.37 1.11 6.60
CA ALA A 11 11.05 0.37 5.55
C ALA A 11 10.69 0.88 4.14
N ARG A 12 11.30 2.00 3.74
CA ARG A 12 11.22 2.58 2.39
C ARG A 12 12.38 2.05 1.55
N LEU A 13 12.05 1.36 0.47
CA LEU A 13 13.00 0.85 -0.50
C LEU A 13 13.38 1.92 -1.49
N GLY A 14 14.67 1.95 -1.81
CA GLY A 14 15.22 2.60 -2.99
C GLY A 14 16.11 1.61 -3.74
N PRO A 15 16.70 2.02 -4.88
CA PRO A 15 17.66 1.19 -5.60
C PRO A 15 18.82 0.77 -4.69
N GLY A 16 19.17 -0.52 -4.73
CA GLY A 16 20.23 -1.09 -3.90
C GLY A 16 19.86 -2.44 -3.30
N THR A 17 20.62 -2.85 -2.29
CA THR A 17 20.39 -4.10 -1.56
C THR A 17 19.99 -3.79 -0.12
N TRP A 18 19.01 -4.53 0.39
CA TRP A 18 18.44 -4.37 1.71
C TRP A 18 18.40 -5.72 2.41
N ARG A 19 18.56 -5.70 3.73
CA ARG A 19 18.49 -6.89 4.59
C ARG A 19 17.37 -6.70 5.61
N ASP A 20 16.72 -7.80 5.92
CA ASP A 20 15.69 -7.90 6.96
C ASP A 20 15.72 -9.32 7.55
N ARG A 21 15.00 -9.54 8.66
CA ARG A 21 14.77 -10.86 9.24
C ARG A 21 13.30 -11.04 9.56
N LEU A 22 12.70 -12.09 8.99
CA LEU A 22 11.27 -12.37 9.12
C LEU A 22 11.08 -13.70 9.84
N ARG A 23 10.13 -13.74 10.78
CA ARG A 23 9.67 -14.99 11.37
C ARG A 23 8.77 -15.74 10.38
N PRO A 24 8.78 -17.09 10.38
CA PRO A 24 7.76 -17.88 9.70
C PRO A 24 6.34 -17.38 9.99
N GLY A 25 5.45 -17.46 8.99
CA GLY A 25 4.05 -17.01 9.13
C GLY A 25 3.84 -15.49 9.13
N THR A 26 4.91 -14.68 9.04
CA THR A 26 4.78 -13.22 9.00
C THR A 26 4.73 -12.69 7.57
N THR A 27 4.08 -11.53 7.41
CA THR A 27 4.10 -10.76 6.17
C THR A 27 4.64 -9.36 6.45
N ARG A 28 5.65 -8.94 5.67
CA ARG A 28 6.20 -7.59 5.68
C ARG A 28 5.78 -6.82 4.44
N TYR A 29 5.72 -5.49 4.60
CA TYR A 29 5.31 -4.55 3.58
C TYR A 29 6.37 -3.45 3.48
N TYR A 30 6.95 -3.30 2.30
CA TYR A 30 8.00 -2.31 2.05
C TYR A 30 7.54 -1.28 1.03
N ALA A 31 7.72 0.00 1.33
CA ALA A 31 7.30 1.09 0.45
C ALA A 31 8.34 1.29 -0.65
N LEU A 32 7.96 1.07 -1.92
CA LEU A 32 8.79 1.33 -3.10
C LEU A 32 8.20 2.50 -3.90
N PRO A 33 8.76 3.71 -3.79
CA PRO A 33 8.29 4.87 -4.53
C PRO A 33 8.71 4.77 -5.98
N LEU A 34 7.75 4.81 -6.89
CA LEU A 34 7.96 4.83 -8.33
C LEU A 34 7.23 6.01 -8.94
N ASP A 35 7.97 6.81 -9.70
CA ASP A 35 7.42 7.91 -10.47
C ASP A 35 7.18 7.47 -11.93
N TRP A 36 6.57 8.34 -12.74
CA TRP A 36 6.39 8.12 -14.18
C TRP A 36 7.69 7.67 -14.86
N GLY A 37 7.59 6.83 -15.88
CA GLY A 37 8.74 6.33 -16.64
C GLY A 37 9.65 5.36 -15.87
N ARG A 38 9.44 5.15 -14.57
CA ARG A 38 10.24 4.21 -13.77
C ARG A 38 9.71 2.79 -13.91
N ARG A 39 10.60 1.84 -14.17
CA ARG A 39 10.33 0.39 -14.09
C ARG A 39 11.10 -0.22 -12.93
N ALA A 40 10.44 -1.03 -12.12
CA ALA A 40 11.04 -1.70 -10.97
C ALA A 40 11.31 -3.19 -11.24
N PHE A 41 12.42 -3.64 -10.68
CA PHE A 41 12.80 -5.04 -10.56
C PHE A 41 13.16 -5.27 -9.09
N VAL A 42 12.54 -6.26 -8.45
CA VAL A 42 12.79 -6.60 -7.05
C VAL A 42 13.02 -8.10 -6.93
N ASP A 43 14.23 -8.48 -6.55
CA ASP A 43 14.56 -9.85 -6.17
C ASP A 43 14.45 -9.97 -4.66
N VAL A 44 13.68 -10.95 -4.19
CA VAL A 44 13.54 -11.28 -2.78
C VAL A 44 14.15 -12.65 -2.55
N GLU A 45 15.25 -12.70 -1.80
CA GLU A 45 15.97 -13.93 -1.49
C GLU A 45 15.78 -14.29 -0.02
N LEU A 46 15.31 -15.51 0.23
CA LEU A 46 15.34 -16.14 1.55
C LEU A 46 16.70 -16.83 1.73
N GLY A 47 17.41 -16.46 2.79
CA GLY A 47 18.74 -16.99 3.10
C GLY A 47 18.72 -18.47 3.49
N SER A 48 19.90 -19.09 3.54
CA SER A 48 20.05 -20.48 3.97
C SER A 48 19.79 -20.64 5.47
N ALA A 49 19.23 -21.79 5.86
CA ALA A 49 18.99 -22.18 7.23
C ALA A 49 19.18 -23.68 7.40
N VAL A 50 19.68 -24.08 8.57
CA VAL A 50 19.86 -25.48 8.91
C VAL A 50 18.52 -26.01 9.44
N ALA A 51 18.09 -27.16 8.94
CA ALA A 51 16.87 -27.80 9.42
C ALA A 51 17.03 -28.18 10.91
N SER A 52 16.04 -27.84 11.72
CA SER A 52 16.06 -28.08 13.17
C SER A 52 14.87 -28.91 13.66
N GLY A 53 13.89 -29.20 12.80
CA GLY A 53 12.69 -29.97 13.13
C GLY A 53 12.70 -31.41 12.57
N SER A 54 11.75 -32.22 13.04
CA SER A 54 11.46 -33.56 12.50
C SER A 54 10.51 -33.53 11.28
N GLY A 55 10.04 -32.34 10.90
CA GLY A 55 9.09 -32.12 9.80
C GLY A 55 9.69 -32.30 8.40
N ARG A 56 8.86 -32.06 7.39
CA ARG A 56 9.28 -32.17 5.98
C ARG A 56 10.31 -31.09 5.67
N LYS A 57 11.50 -31.51 5.20
CA LYS A 57 12.63 -30.61 4.87
C LYS A 57 12.44 -29.76 3.62
N THR A 58 11.23 -29.74 3.06
CA THR A 58 10.90 -28.95 1.87
C THR A 58 9.53 -28.36 2.06
N VAL A 59 9.46 -27.03 1.97
CA VAL A 59 8.22 -26.25 2.07
C VAL A 59 7.93 -25.67 0.69
N ALA A 60 6.82 -26.08 0.08
CA ALA A 60 6.52 -25.78 -1.32
C ALA A 60 6.22 -24.29 -1.58
N SER A 61 5.50 -23.65 -0.66
CA SER A 61 5.09 -22.23 -0.76
C SER A 61 5.79 -21.39 0.30
N ALA A 62 7.10 -21.60 0.47
CA ALA A 62 7.87 -21.06 1.58
C ALA A 62 7.97 -19.53 1.57
N LEU A 63 8.23 -18.96 0.40
CA LEU A 63 8.33 -17.53 0.16
C LEU A 63 7.30 -17.12 -0.87
N ARG A 64 6.53 -16.07 -0.58
CA ARG A 64 5.71 -15.37 -1.56
C ARG A 64 6.05 -13.89 -1.55
N ALA A 65 6.30 -13.33 -2.72
CA ALA A 65 6.52 -11.91 -2.91
C ALA A 65 5.48 -11.34 -3.88
N ALA A 66 5.05 -10.10 -3.68
CA ALA A 66 4.17 -9.40 -4.59
C ALA A 66 4.51 -7.91 -4.64
N LEU A 67 4.28 -7.29 -5.80
CA LEU A 67 4.34 -5.85 -5.97
C LEU A 67 2.91 -5.32 -6.15
N ASP A 68 2.46 -4.49 -5.23
CA ASP A 68 1.16 -3.83 -5.29
C ASP A 68 1.29 -2.38 -5.71
N SER A 69 0.33 -1.91 -6.49
CA SER A 69 0.19 -0.49 -6.86
C SER A 69 -0.24 0.39 -5.68
N PRO A 70 -0.12 1.72 -5.79
CA PRO A 70 -0.62 2.66 -4.77
C PRO A 70 -2.11 2.51 -4.44
N VAL A 71 -2.88 1.95 -5.37
CA VAL A 71 -4.31 1.64 -5.21
C VAL A 71 -4.57 0.19 -4.79
N ARG A 72 -3.55 -0.50 -4.26
CA ARG A 72 -3.58 -1.88 -3.73
C ARG A 72 -3.99 -2.95 -4.74
N ALA A 73 -3.87 -2.68 -6.04
CA ALA A 73 -4.00 -3.70 -7.06
C ALA A 73 -2.64 -4.39 -7.28
N GLU A 74 -2.63 -5.72 -7.30
CA GLU A 74 -1.43 -6.53 -7.57
C GLU A 74 -0.95 -6.27 -9.00
N VAL A 75 0.34 -5.93 -9.14
CA VAL A 75 1.03 -5.76 -10.42
C VAL A 75 1.60 -7.09 -10.88
N VAL A 76 2.36 -7.74 -9.99
CA VAL A 76 3.02 -9.02 -10.23
C VAL A 76 3.22 -9.71 -8.88
N SER A 77 3.17 -11.03 -8.86
CA SER A 77 3.58 -11.85 -7.73
C SER A 77 4.39 -13.04 -8.19
N ASP A 78 5.25 -13.51 -7.29
CA ASP A 78 6.07 -14.70 -7.50
C ASP A 78 6.25 -15.42 -6.16
N GLY A 79 6.71 -16.67 -6.21
CA GLY A 79 6.95 -17.45 -5.01
C GLY A 79 7.97 -18.55 -5.24
N ALA A 80 8.51 -19.04 -4.13
CA ALA A 80 9.59 -20.02 -4.16
C ALA A 80 9.39 -21.08 -3.09
N PHE A 81 9.73 -22.33 -3.45
CA PHE A 81 9.89 -23.40 -2.49
C PHE A 81 11.19 -23.23 -1.72
N TYR A 82 11.31 -23.89 -0.58
CA TYR A 82 12.50 -23.82 0.24
C TYR A 82 12.90 -25.19 0.78
N ALA A 83 14.19 -25.49 0.71
CA ALA A 83 14.78 -26.74 1.19
C ALA A 83 16.08 -26.51 1.99
N GLY A 84 16.25 -25.32 2.59
CA GLY A 84 17.40 -24.97 3.44
C GLY A 84 18.53 -24.26 2.70
N ALA A 85 18.53 -24.34 1.36
CA ALA A 85 19.38 -23.53 0.50
C ALA A 85 18.70 -22.20 0.15
N PRO A 86 19.46 -21.13 -0.22
CA PRO A 86 18.87 -19.88 -0.63
C PRO A 86 17.85 -20.04 -1.77
N SER A 87 16.75 -19.33 -1.67
CA SER A 87 15.63 -19.40 -2.63
C SER A 87 15.08 -18.01 -2.89
N SER A 88 14.67 -17.73 -4.12
CA SER A 88 14.31 -16.37 -4.55
C SER A 88 12.97 -16.30 -5.25
N ALA A 89 12.26 -15.20 -5.01
CA ALA A 89 11.10 -14.75 -5.77
C ALA A 89 11.46 -13.47 -6.53
N HIS A 90 11.07 -13.41 -7.80
CA HIS A 90 11.49 -12.37 -8.74
C HIS A 90 10.29 -11.54 -9.20
N LEU A 91 10.30 -10.26 -8.83
CA LEU A 91 9.25 -9.31 -9.22
C LEU A 91 9.77 -8.39 -10.32
N ASP A 92 9.42 -8.68 -11.56
CA ASP A 92 9.57 -7.75 -12.68
C ASP A 92 8.22 -7.09 -12.95
N ALA A 93 8.15 -5.76 -12.82
CA ALA A 93 6.93 -5.01 -13.12
C ALA A 93 6.48 -5.17 -14.58
N GLY A 94 7.38 -5.55 -15.49
CA GLY A 94 7.08 -5.81 -16.90
C GLY A 94 6.97 -4.57 -17.78
N ALA A 95 6.61 -3.42 -17.20
CA ALA A 95 6.52 -2.13 -17.87
C ALA A 95 6.89 -0.96 -16.93
N PRO A 96 7.27 0.21 -17.45
CA PRO A 96 7.41 1.41 -16.65
C PRO A 96 6.04 1.94 -16.22
N VAL A 97 6.02 2.74 -15.14
CA VAL A 97 4.83 3.44 -14.70
C VAL A 97 4.42 4.46 -15.75
N ALA A 98 3.24 4.30 -16.34
CA ALA A 98 2.77 5.12 -17.45
C ALA A 98 1.24 5.16 -17.50
N PHE A 99 0.67 6.34 -17.73
CA PHE A 99 -0.79 6.50 -17.85
C PHE A 99 -1.39 5.69 -19.01
N ALA A 100 -0.59 5.39 -20.04
CA ALA A 100 -0.97 4.52 -21.16
C ALA A 100 -1.36 3.10 -20.70
N ASN A 101 -0.82 2.61 -19.58
CA ASN A 101 -1.14 1.31 -19.01
C ASN A 101 -2.62 1.17 -18.63
N ARG A 102 -3.41 2.26 -18.59
CA ARG A 102 -4.87 2.18 -18.41
C ARG A 102 -5.58 1.29 -19.44
N TYR A 103 -4.97 1.12 -20.62
CA TYR A 103 -5.43 0.25 -21.71
C TYR A 103 -4.82 -1.15 -21.69
N ALA A 104 -3.87 -1.41 -20.79
CA ALA A 104 -3.26 -2.73 -20.65
C ALA A 104 -4.19 -3.70 -19.90
N GLY A 105 -3.96 -5.00 -20.11
CA GLY A 105 -4.60 -6.08 -19.38
C GLY A 105 -3.82 -6.49 -18.13
N GLY A 106 -4.47 -7.28 -17.26
CA GLY A 106 -3.84 -7.89 -16.08
C GLY A 106 -3.23 -6.87 -15.11
N GLY A 107 -2.16 -7.29 -14.44
CA GLY A 107 -1.45 -6.47 -13.45
C GLY A 107 -0.75 -5.25 -14.04
N LEU A 108 -0.40 -5.25 -15.34
CA LEU A 108 0.18 -4.08 -16.01
C LEU A 108 -0.73 -2.86 -15.92
N ARG A 109 -2.05 -3.05 -15.91
CA ARG A 109 -3.01 -1.95 -15.76
C ARG A 109 -2.82 -1.19 -14.46
N ALA A 110 -2.31 -1.83 -13.41
CA ALA A 110 -2.05 -1.22 -12.11
C ALA A 110 -0.86 -0.25 -12.14
N LEU A 111 0.02 -0.34 -13.15
CA LEU A 111 1.15 0.57 -13.38
C LEU A 111 0.76 1.92 -13.99
N ARG A 112 -0.52 2.30 -13.92
CA ARG A 112 -1.04 3.58 -14.43
C ARG A 112 -0.95 4.73 -13.43
N PHE A 113 -0.48 4.47 -12.22
CA PHE A 113 -0.42 5.44 -11.13
C PHE A 113 1.03 5.60 -10.64
N PRO A 114 1.58 6.83 -10.60
CA PRO A 114 2.82 7.09 -9.87
C PRO A 114 2.52 7.08 -8.37
N GLY A 115 3.55 6.90 -7.56
CA GLY A 115 3.46 6.98 -6.10
C GLY A 115 4.12 5.81 -5.40
N THR A 116 3.62 5.47 -4.22
CA THR A 116 4.19 4.43 -3.37
C THR A 116 3.59 3.07 -3.72
N TYR A 117 4.37 2.25 -4.42
CA TYR A 117 4.10 0.83 -4.57
C TYR A 117 4.49 0.09 -3.28
N VAL A 118 3.94 -1.08 -3.07
CA VAL A 118 4.22 -1.89 -1.88
C VAL A 118 4.78 -3.23 -2.30
N VAL A 119 6.01 -3.54 -1.88
CA VAL A 119 6.57 -4.89 -1.97
C VAL A 119 6.09 -5.66 -0.75
N ARG A 120 5.25 -6.67 -0.97
CA ARG A 120 4.74 -7.57 0.07
C ARG A 120 5.58 -8.84 0.08
N VAL A 121 6.11 -9.21 1.23
CA VAL A 121 6.89 -10.45 1.40
C VAL A 121 6.27 -11.27 2.51
N SER A 122 5.85 -12.49 2.20
CA SER A 122 5.20 -13.42 3.12
C SER A 122 6.02 -14.69 3.23
N LEU A 123 6.27 -15.12 4.46
CA LEU A 123 6.85 -16.43 4.75
C LEU A 123 5.77 -17.40 5.22
N SER A 124 5.80 -18.63 4.72
CA SER A 124 4.87 -19.67 5.15
C SER A 124 5.05 -20.00 6.63
N PRO A 125 3.97 -20.23 7.40
CA PRO A 125 4.08 -20.75 8.76
C PRO A 125 4.68 -22.16 8.81
N GLU A 126 4.57 -22.96 7.74
CA GLU A 126 5.16 -24.32 7.66
C GLU A 126 6.70 -24.31 7.79
N LEU A 127 7.34 -23.16 7.57
CA LEU A 127 8.78 -23.00 7.83
C LEU A 127 9.11 -23.17 9.32
N ALA A 128 8.20 -22.84 10.23
CA ALA A 128 8.41 -23.01 11.66
C ALA A 128 8.57 -24.49 12.03
N ASP A 129 7.78 -25.37 11.42
CA ASP A 129 7.81 -26.81 11.71
C ASP A 129 9.10 -27.47 11.18
N ALA A 130 9.65 -26.98 10.08
CA ALA A 130 10.82 -27.57 9.42
C ALA A 130 12.16 -26.95 9.88
N TYR A 131 12.19 -25.63 10.09
CA TYR A 131 13.41 -24.85 10.35
C TYR A 131 13.41 -24.12 11.69
N GLY A 132 12.33 -24.20 12.47
CA GLY A 132 12.16 -23.50 13.72
C GLY A 132 11.54 -22.10 13.54
N ASP A 133 11.10 -21.51 14.66
CA ASP A 133 10.38 -20.22 14.67
C ASP A 133 11.32 -18.99 14.72
N GLU A 134 12.63 -19.20 14.58
CA GLU A 134 13.60 -18.12 14.59
C GLU A 134 13.52 -17.27 13.30
N PRO A 135 13.78 -15.94 13.39
CA PRO A 135 13.77 -15.07 12.21
C PRO A 135 14.80 -15.49 11.15
N LEU A 136 14.30 -15.83 9.97
CA LEU A 136 15.09 -16.16 8.79
C LEU A 136 15.55 -14.87 8.09
N GLY A 137 16.79 -14.89 7.59
CA GLY A 137 17.35 -13.75 6.86
C GLY A 137 16.70 -13.60 5.49
N VAL A 138 16.30 -12.37 5.16
CA VAL A 138 15.75 -12.01 3.85
C VAL A 138 16.57 -10.88 3.25
N VAL A 139 16.88 -10.99 1.96
CA VAL A 139 17.61 -9.98 1.20
C VAL A 139 16.75 -9.49 0.06
N LEU A 140 16.52 -8.17 -0.02
CA LEU A 140 15.81 -7.54 -1.13
C LEU A 140 16.83 -6.81 -2.00
N ARG A 141 16.89 -7.15 -3.29
CA ARG A 141 17.69 -6.41 -4.28
C ARG A 141 16.74 -5.65 -5.18
N VAL A 142 16.86 -4.33 -5.17
CA VAL A 142 15.95 -3.43 -5.88
C VAL A 142 16.73 -2.72 -6.96
N ALA A 143 16.28 -2.86 -8.20
CA ALA A 143 16.72 -2.06 -9.32
C ALA A 143 15.54 -1.26 -9.86
N VAL A 144 15.77 0.02 -10.12
CA VAL A 144 14.80 0.90 -10.77
C VAL A 144 15.45 1.48 -12.01
N ARG A 145 14.85 1.24 -13.17
CA ARG A 145 15.29 1.81 -14.44
C ARG A 145 14.44 3.02 -14.79
N ASP A 146 15.08 4.03 -15.36
CA ASP A 146 14.41 5.16 -16.00
C ASP A 146 14.24 4.84 -17.48
N GLU A 147 13.01 4.70 -17.95
CA GLU A 147 12.70 4.49 -19.37
C GLU A 147 12.24 5.80 -20.06
N GLY A 148 12.50 6.94 -19.42
CA GLY A 148 12.13 8.27 -19.91
C GLY A 148 10.79 8.74 -19.35
N ARG A 149 10.66 10.06 -19.11
CA ARG A 149 9.57 10.76 -18.39
C ARG A 149 9.57 10.69 -16.86
N ALA A 150 10.63 10.20 -16.20
CA ALA A 150 10.72 10.40 -14.75
C ALA A 150 10.70 11.88 -14.38
N GLY A 151 9.86 12.26 -13.42
CA GLY A 151 9.59 13.65 -13.06
C GLY A 151 8.78 14.45 -14.07
N GLN A 152 8.52 13.93 -15.28
CA GLN A 152 7.64 14.56 -16.26
C GLN A 152 6.22 14.06 -16.02
N GLY A 153 5.57 14.68 -15.03
CA GLY A 153 4.14 14.48 -14.77
C GLY A 153 3.31 14.68 -16.05
N VAL A 154 2.16 14.02 -16.12
CA VAL A 154 1.19 14.28 -17.18
C VAL A 154 0.78 15.75 -17.11
N THR A 155 1.10 16.54 -18.13
CA THR A 155 0.63 17.91 -18.24
C THR A 155 -0.86 17.87 -18.58
N TYR A 156 -1.70 18.22 -17.61
CA TYR A 156 -3.13 18.40 -17.85
C TYR A 156 -3.38 19.80 -18.40
N PRO A 157 -4.26 19.97 -19.39
CA PRO A 157 -4.73 21.30 -19.77
C PRO A 157 -5.57 21.87 -18.62
N GLY A 158 -5.13 23.00 -18.07
CA GLY A 158 -5.80 23.72 -16.97
C GLY A 158 -4.95 23.80 -15.70
N ASP A 159 -5.23 24.80 -14.86
CA ASP A 159 -4.63 24.91 -13.52
C ASP A 159 -5.31 23.91 -12.57
N PRO A 160 -4.59 22.93 -12.01
CA PRO A 160 -5.17 21.99 -11.06
C PRO A 160 -5.48 22.63 -9.69
N GLY A 161 -5.15 23.91 -9.46
CA GLY A 161 -5.63 24.70 -8.33
C GLY A 161 -5.26 24.08 -6.98
N ILE A 162 -6.27 23.78 -6.14
CA ILE A 162 -6.05 23.14 -4.82
C ILE A 162 -5.53 21.69 -4.90
N PHE A 163 -5.46 21.10 -6.09
CA PHE A 163 -4.97 19.75 -6.33
C PHE A 163 -3.54 19.71 -6.86
N GLN A 164 -2.84 20.86 -6.90
CA GLN A 164 -1.42 20.92 -7.21
C GLN A 164 -0.63 20.06 -6.23
N ALA A 165 0.13 19.10 -6.74
CA ALA A 165 1.14 18.40 -5.96
C ALA A 165 2.46 19.19 -6.08
N GLU A 166 2.93 19.80 -5.00
CA GLU A 166 4.23 20.50 -5.00
C GLU A 166 5.35 19.56 -5.44
N GLY A 167 6.00 19.94 -6.53
CA GLY A 167 6.91 19.11 -7.34
C GLY A 167 8.25 18.75 -6.70
N ASP A 168 8.37 18.74 -5.37
CA ASP A 168 9.65 18.41 -4.72
C ASP A 168 9.52 17.74 -3.34
N ARG A 169 8.46 16.97 -3.12
CA ARG A 169 8.43 16.03 -1.99
C ARG A 169 8.85 14.64 -2.44
N ALA A 170 10.17 14.44 -2.50
CA ALA A 170 10.68 13.13 -2.16
C ALA A 170 10.10 12.73 -0.78
N ALA A 171 9.41 11.60 -0.74
CA ALA A 171 9.26 10.81 0.49
C ALA A 171 8.49 11.41 1.66
N SER A 172 7.29 11.93 1.45
CA SER A 172 6.28 11.95 2.51
C SER A 172 5.02 11.32 1.97
N GLY A 173 4.71 10.09 2.42
CA GLY A 173 3.32 9.60 2.34
C GLY A 173 2.38 10.61 3.00
N PRO A 174 1.05 10.49 2.84
CA PRO A 174 0.14 11.43 3.48
C PRO A 174 0.43 11.44 4.98
N GLN A 175 1.15 12.46 5.45
CA GLN A 175 1.00 12.90 6.81
C GLN A 175 -0.46 13.32 6.82
N GLY A 176 -1.28 12.51 7.47
CA GLY A 176 -2.54 13.03 7.99
C GLY A 176 -2.15 14.14 8.95
N GLU A 177 -1.87 15.33 8.41
CA GLU A 177 -2.15 16.55 9.10
C GLU A 177 -3.60 16.37 9.51
N ARG A 178 -3.81 16.07 10.79
CA ARG A 178 -5.08 16.27 11.43
C ARG A 178 -5.44 17.67 11.03
N ARG A 179 -6.37 17.78 10.08
CA ARG A 179 -7.01 19.03 9.68
C ARG A 179 -7.16 19.81 10.97
N ALA A 180 -6.46 20.95 11.07
CA ALA A 180 -6.62 21.84 12.19
C ALA A 180 -8.13 21.93 12.44
N ALA A 181 -8.53 21.61 13.67
CA ALA A 181 -9.92 21.53 14.06
C ALA A 181 -10.65 22.70 13.40
N ALA A 182 -11.74 22.40 12.68
CA ALA A 182 -12.55 23.42 12.02
C ALA A 182 -12.69 24.60 12.98
N PRO A 183 -12.40 25.86 12.55
CA PRO A 183 -12.48 26.99 13.45
C PRO A 183 -13.86 26.93 14.09
N GLY A 184 -13.87 26.75 15.41
CA GLY A 184 -15.08 26.64 16.22
C GLY A 184 -15.77 27.98 16.25
N GLY A 185 -16.33 28.39 15.12
CA GLY A 185 -17.13 29.61 15.01
C GLY A 185 -18.48 29.37 15.66
N GLU A 186 -18.85 30.23 16.60
CA GLU A 186 -20.15 30.25 17.28
C GLU A 186 -21.34 30.12 16.31
N GLY A 187 -21.19 30.57 15.06
CA GLY A 187 -22.21 30.42 14.01
C GLY A 187 -22.63 28.98 13.70
N MET A 188 -21.70 28.00 13.78
CA MET A 188 -22.02 26.60 13.49
C MET A 188 -22.83 25.94 14.63
N ARG A 189 -22.69 26.44 15.88
CA ARG A 189 -23.48 25.97 17.03
C ARG A 189 -24.94 26.43 16.94
N TRP A 190 -25.17 27.67 16.49
CA TRP A 190 -26.53 28.19 16.29
C TRP A 190 -27.28 27.51 15.14
N LEU A 191 -26.58 27.15 14.06
CA LEU A 191 -27.14 26.36 12.95
C LEU A 191 -27.52 24.93 13.38
N ALA A 192 -26.74 24.30 14.25
CA ALA A 192 -27.04 22.96 14.77
C ALA A 192 -28.24 22.95 15.74
N VAL A 193 -28.47 24.01 16.50
CA VAL A 193 -29.63 24.12 17.41
C VAL A 193 -30.91 24.51 16.65
N GLY A 194 -30.81 25.32 15.60
CA GLY A 194 -31.98 25.78 14.83
C GLY A 194 -32.71 24.64 14.08
N SER A 195 -31.99 23.63 13.60
CA SER A 195 -32.58 22.55 12.80
C SER A 195 -33.47 21.59 13.60
N PHE A 196 -33.17 21.35 14.88
CA PHE A 196 -34.00 20.51 15.75
C PHE A 196 -35.33 21.18 16.12
N ALA A 197 -35.36 22.50 16.30
CA ALA A 197 -36.58 23.23 16.64
C ALA A 197 -37.63 23.19 15.50
N ALA A 198 -37.18 23.35 14.24
CA ALA A 198 -38.05 23.26 13.08
C ALA A 198 -38.66 21.86 12.90
N GLY A 199 -37.86 20.80 13.13
CA GLY A 199 -38.33 19.42 13.07
C GLY A 199 -39.42 19.10 14.11
N LEU A 200 -39.22 19.52 15.36
CA LEU A 200 -40.20 19.32 16.43
C LEU A 200 -41.50 20.10 16.20
N ALA A 201 -41.41 21.32 15.66
CA ALA A 201 -42.59 22.12 15.32
C ALA A 201 -43.46 21.45 14.24
N LEU A 202 -42.84 20.89 13.20
CA LEU A 202 -43.53 20.15 12.14
C LEU A 202 -44.21 18.88 12.68
N VAL A 203 -43.53 18.11 13.53
CA VAL A 203 -44.12 16.91 14.15
C VAL A 203 -45.27 17.28 15.10
N GLY A 204 -45.10 18.34 15.91
CA GLY A 204 -46.15 18.83 16.80
C GLY A 204 -47.38 19.31 16.03
N TRP A 205 -47.18 20.08 14.96
CA TRP A 205 -48.27 20.53 14.09
C TRP A 205 -48.99 19.35 13.42
N LEU A 206 -48.25 18.37 12.90
CA LEU A 206 -48.83 17.17 12.30
C LEU A 206 -49.62 16.34 13.33
N GLY A 207 -49.11 16.23 14.56
CA GLY A 207 -49.79 15.57 15.67
C GLY A 207 -51.10 16.25 16.04
N ALA A 208 -51.09 17.58 16.17
CA ALA A 208 -52.29 18.36 16.45
C ALA A 208 -53.33 18.25 15.31
N TRP A 209 -52.88 18.31 14.06
CA TRP A 209 -53.73 18.14 12.89
C TRP A 209 -54.39 16.76 12.86
N ARG A 210 -53.63 15.70 13.11
CA ARG A 210 -54.14 14.31 13.15
C ARG A 210 -55.15 14.09 14.29
N LEU A 211 -54.93 14.72 15.45
CA LEU A 211 -55.88 14.67 16.57
C LEU A 211 -57.17 15.45 16.28
N ARG A 212 -57.07 16.56 15.55
CA ARG A 212 -58.23 17.37 15.15
C ARG A 212 -59.07 16.66 14.08
N GLY A 213 -58.44 15.93 13.16
CA GLY A 213 -59.13 15.09 12.17
C GLY A 213 -59.87 13.89 12.76
N ARG A 214 -59.44 13.37 13.92
CA ARG A 214 -60.10 12.25 14.63
C ARG A 214 -61.29 12.65 15.50
N ARG A 215 -61.57 13.95 15.66
CA ARG A 215 -62.76 14.45 16.40
C ARG A 215 -63.88 14.93 15.46
N GLY A 216 -63.76 14.64 14.16
CA GLY A 216 -64.78 14.92 13.14
C GLY A 216 -65.23 13.68 12.36
N ALA A 217 -65.05 12.49 12.94
CA ALA A 217 -65.63 11.22 12.48
C ALA A 217 -66.30 10.52 13.65
#